data_AF-A0A7G8UFA9-F1
#
_entry.id   AF-A0A7G8UFA9-F1
#
_cell.length_a   1.000
_cell.length_b   1.000
_cell.length_c   1.000
_cell.angle_alpha   90.00
_cell.angle_beta   90.00
_cell.angle_gamma   90.00
#
_symmetry.space_group_name_H-M   'P 1'
#
loop_
_entity.id
_entity.type
_entity.pdbx_description
1 polymer ?
#
loop_
_entity_poly.entity_id
_entity_poly.type
_entity_poly.pdbx_seq_one_letter_code
_entity_poly.pdbx_strand_id
1 'polypeptide(L)'
;MDRRQEFCLRTEEFIKRVVDFPLMRSLTDEAYGRFIEKMVILLSRETHPKHVYNLNKDEVRRIFTDVLTDITQPKRISLEDKKAYSYATPFREYRLVFARFKKEAREIARMIPLSVNTIGRLDSLQRVVTLGDASYITESGEERPWEPWAHTINLYGVGETIDER
;
A
#
# COMPACT_ATOMS: atom_id res chain seq x y z
N MET A 1 -15.16 -5.01 2.82
CA MET A 1 -13.79 -5.56 2.74
C MET A 1 -13.74 -6.77 3.65
N ASP A 2 -13.17 -7.89 3.19
CA ASP A 2 -13.05 -9.10 4.00
C ASP A 2 -11.81 -9.06 4.91
N ARG A 3 -11.71 -10.02 5.85
CA ARG A 3 -10.60 -10.10 6.81
C ARG A 3 -9.24 -10.31 6.16
N ARG A 4 -9.19 -10.96 4.99
CA ARG A 4 -7.94 -11.23 4.27
C ARG A 4 -7.45 -9.96 3.59
N GLN A 5 -8.34 -9.21 2.96
CA GLN A 5 -8.07 -7.89 2.40
C GLN A 5 -7.59 -6.92 3.49
N GLU A 6 -8.21 -6.93 4.67
CA GLU A 6 -7.73 -6.13 5.80
C GLU A 6 -6.30 -6.48 6.20
N PHE A 7 -5.99 -7.78 6.25
CA PHE A 7 -4.64 -8.22 6.55
C PHE A 7 -3.63 -7.81 5.47
N CYS A 8 -3.99 -7.90 4.18
CA CYS A 8 -3.15 -7.40 3.08
C CYS A 8 -2.89 -5.90 3.22
N LEU A 9 -3.92 -5.10 3.55
CA LEU A 9 -3.78 -3.66 3.75
C LEU A 9 -2.81 -3.34 4.89
N ARG A 10 -2.94 -4.06 6.02
CA ARG A 10 -2.02 -3.92 7.16
C ARG A 10 -0.60 -4.34 6.82
N THR A 11 -0.46 -5.40 6.01
CA THR A 11 0.84 -5.89 5.54
C THR A 11 1.52 -4.86 4.64
N GLU A 12 0.78 -4.28 3.71
CA GLU A 12 1.27 -3.23 2.81
C GLU A 12 1.77 -2.00 3.59
N GLU A 13 0.95 -1.50 4.52
CA GLU A 13 1.34 -0.36 5.37
C GLU A 13 2.56 -0.69 6.24
N PHE A 14 2.60 -1.89 6.82
CA PHE A 14 3.74 -2.35 7.61
C PHE A 14 5.02 -2.35 6.77
N ILE A 15 4.98 -2.89 5.55
CA ILE A 15 6.15 -2.93 4.65
C ILE A 15 6.63 -1.51 4.38
N LYS A 16 5.75 -0.60 3.95
CA LYS A 16 6.11 0.78 3.60
C LYS A 16 6.70 1.57 4.76
N ARG A 17 6.27 1.27 5.98
CA ARG A 17 6.73 1.94 7.21
C ARG A 17 8.01 1.35 7.80
N VAL A 18 8.20 0.03 7.72
CA VAL A 18 9.21 -0.69 8.50
C VAL A 18 10.35 -1.25 7.65
N VAL A 19 10.10 -1.55 6.37
CA VAL A 19 11.11 -2.13 5.49
C VAL A 19 12.05 -1.05 4.96
N ASP A 20 13.34 -1.24 5.23
CA ASP A 20 14.42 -0.51 4.57
C ASP A 20 14.71 -1.16 3.21
N PHE A 21 14.12 -0.61 2.14
CA PHE A 21 14.26 -1.13 0.79
C PHE A 21 15.72 -1.10 0.26
N PRO A 22 16.51 -0.03 0.46
CA PRO A 22 17.93 -0.03 0.13
C PRO A 22 18.69 -1.21 0.77
N LEU A 23 18.54 -1.40 2.08
CA LEU A 23 19.18 -2.52 2.77
C LEU A 23 18.72 -3.86 2.20
N MET A 24 17.41 -4.06 2.07
CA MET A 24 16.83 -5.31 1.56
C MET A 24 17.41 -5.71 0.20
N ARG A 25 17.56 -4.75 -0.73
CA ARG A 25 18.10 -4.99 -2.09
C ARG A 25 19.58 -5.40 -2.10
N SER A 26 20.32 -5.15 -1.02
CA SER A 26 21.74 -5.49 -0.90
C SER A 26 22.00 -6.85 -0.22
N LEU A 27 20.95 -7.54 0.22
CA LEU A 27 21.08 -8.80 0.95
C LEU A 27 21.36 -9.97 -0.02
N THR A 28 22.16 -10.93 0.44
CA THR A 28 22.26 -12.26 -0.21
C THR A 28 20.99 -13.07 0.03
N ASP A 29 20.74 -14.11 -0.77
CA ASP A 29 19.53 -14.95 -0.64
C ASP A 29 19.30 -15.49 0.78
N GLU A 30 20.38 -15.95 1.43
CA GLU A 30 20.31 -16.47 2.80
C GLU A 30 19.97 -15.36 3.82
N ALA A 31 20.57 -14.18 3.66
CA ALA A 31 20.28 -13.02 4.49
C ALA A 31 18.87 -12.46 4.23
N TYR A 32 18.41 -12.52 2.98
CA TYR A 32 17.05 -12.14 2.58
C TYR A 32 16.01 -13.07 3.22
N GLY A 33 16.25 -14.38 3.22
CA GLY A 33 15.38 -15.35 3.92
C GLY A 33 15.21 -15.03 5.41
N ARG A 34 16.32 -14.72 6.11
CA ARG A 34 16.30 -14.27 7.52
C ARG A 34 15.60 -12.92 7.70
N PHE A 35 15.79 -12.00 6.77
CA PHE A 35 15.11 -10.70 6.78
C PHE A 35 13.60 -10.87 6.70
N ILE A 36 13.09 -11.69 5.77
CA ILE A 36 11.66 -11.99 5.64
C ILE A 36 11.10 -12.57 6.95
N GLU A 37 11.79 -13.54 7.56
CA GLU A 37 11.34 -14.12 8.83
C GLU A 37 11.25 -13.09 9.95
N LYS A 38 12.25 -12.22 10.07
CA LYS A 38 12.25 -11.13 11.05
C LYS A 38 11.05 -10.20 10.83
N MET A 39 10.79 -9.79 9.59
CA MET A 39 9.66 -8.91 9.26
C MET A 39 8.31 -9.57 9.53
N VAL A 40 8.14 -10.85 9.17
CA VAL A 40 6.92 -11.63 9.46
C VAL A 40 6.66 -11.74 10.96
N ILE A 41 7.70 -11.93 11.77
CA ILE A 41 7.57 -11.96 13.24
C ILE A 41 7.09 -10.60 13.76
N LEU A 42 7.68 -9.50 13.29
CA LEU A 42 7.29 -8.14 13.69
C LEU A 42 5.84 -7.84 13.29
N LEU A 43 5.46 -8.13 12.05
CA LEU A 43 4.08 -8.00 11.57
C LEU A 43 3.12 -8.82 12.44
N SER A 44 3.49 -10.06 12.76
CA SER A 44 2.65 -10.95 13.57
C SER A 44 2.45 -10.44 15.00
N ARG A 45 3.44 -9.77 15.58
CA ARG A 45 3.34 -9.13 16.90
C ARG A 45 2.41 -7.92 16.87
N GLU A 46 2.39 -7.16 15.78
CA GLU A 46 1.57 -5.96 15.64
C GLU A 46 0.09 -6.29 15.31
N THR A 47 -0.14 -7.38 14.58
CA THR A 47 -1.46 -7.68 13.99
C THR A 47 -2.15 -8.91 14.58
N HIS A 48 -1.44 -9.73 15.36
CA HIS A 48 -1.95 -10.96 15.97
C HIS A 48 -2.73 -11.86 14.99
N PRO A 49 -2.12 -12.27 13.86
CA PRO A 49 -2.83 -12.77 12.69
C PRO A 49 -3.64 -14.04 12.93
N LYS A 50 -3.17 -14.91 13.83
CA LYS A 50 -3.91 -16.12 14.20
C LYS A 50 -5.19 -15.82 14.97
N HIS A 51 -5.17 -14.81 15.82
CA HIS A 51 -6.31 -14.47 16.67
C HIS A 51 -7.34 -13.61 15.94
N VAL A 52 -6.87 -12.61 15.18
CA VAL A 52 -7.73 -11.62 14.52
C VAL A 52 -8.20 -12.11 13.15
N TYR A 53 -7.30 -12.70 12.35
CA TYR A 53 -7.55 -13.07 10.95
C TYR A 53 -7.62 -14.58 10.70
N ASN A 54 -7.39 -15.41 11.74
CA ASN A 54 -7.28 -16.87 11.65
C ASN A 54 -6.20 -17.37 10.67
N LEU A 55 -5.14 -16.58 10.45
CA LEU A 55 -4.05 -16.94 9.54
C LEU A 55 -2.93 -17.67 10.30
N ASN A 56 -2.40 -18.72 9.70
CA ASN A 56 -1.22 -19.43 10.23
C ASN A 56 0.09 -18.76 9.77
N LYS A 57 1.24 -19.23 10.29
CA LYS A 57 2.57 -18.65 10.02
C LYS A 57 2.92 -18.66 8.52
N ASP A 58 2.61 -19.74 7.82
CA ASP A 58 2.97 -19.90 6.41
C ASP A 58 2.10 -19.02 5.52
N GLU A 59 0.82 -18.86 5.86
CA GLU A 59 -0.08 -17.94 5.18
C GLU A 59 0.36 -16.49 5.36
N VAL A 60 0.77 -16.10 6.57
CA VAL A 60 1.31 -14.76 6.84
C VAL A 60 2.59 -14.52 6.04
N ARG A 61 3.51 -15.50 6.03
CA ARG A 61 4.75 -15.40 5.25
C ARG A 61 4.46 -15.22 3.77
N ARG A 62 3.55 -16.01 3.20
CA ARG A 62 3.14 -15.90 1.80
C ARG A 62 2.57 -14.52 1.50
N ILE A 63 1.59 -14.05 2.28
CA ILE A 63 0.99 -12.73 2.06
C ILE A 63 2.04 -11.62 2.16
N PHE A 64 2.93 -11.69 3.15
CA PHE A 64 4.03 -10.73 3.29
C PHE A 64 4.92 -10.70 2.04
N THR A 65 5.36 -11.86 1.57
CA THR A 65 6.20 -11.96 0.38
C THR A 65 5.46 -11.48 -0.87
N ASP A 66 4.21 -11.88 -1.08
CA ASP A 66 3.40 -11.47 -2.24
C ASP A 66 3.27 -9.93 -2.29
N VAL A 67 2.93 -9.31 -1.16
CA VAL A 67 2.78 -7.85 -1.06
C VAL A 67 4.13 -7.14 -1.21
N LEU A 68 5.20 -7.68 -0.62
CA LEU A 68 6.54 -7.11 -0.77
C LEU A 68 6.99 -7.13 -2.23
N THR A 69 6.84 -8.26 -2.90
CA THR A 69 7.13 -8.41 -4.33
C THR A 69 6.32 -7.40 -5.14
N ASP A 70 5.01 -7.31 -4.89
CA ASP A 70 4.10 -6.37 -5.57
C ASP A 70 4.57 -4.92 -5.48
N ILE A 71 4.96 -4.45 -4.28
CA ILE A 71 5.42 -3.08 -4.04
C ILE A 71 6.78 -2.81 -4.71
N THR A 72 7.62 -3.84 -4.85
CA THR A 72 8.98 -3.68 -5.38
C THR A 72 9.08 -3.75 -6.90
N GLN A 73 8.03 -4.21 -7.58
CA GLN A 73 8.03 -4.31 -9.04
C GLN A 73 7.73 -2.96 -9.70
N PRO A 74 8.39 -2.62 -10.82
CA PRO A 74 7.99 -1.49 -11.64
C PRO A 74 6.62 -1.79 -12.28
N LYS A 75 5.68 -0.87 -12.13
CA LYS A 75 4.34 -1.02 -12.70
C LYS A 75 3.87 0.25 -13.38
N ARG A 76 3.05 0.07 -14.42
CA ARG A 76 2.30 1.13 -15.05
C ARG A 76 0.88 1.12 -14.51
N ILE A 77 0.43 2.26 -13.98
CA ILE A 77 -0.93 2.41 -13.46
C ILE A 77 -1.79 3.11 -14.52
N SER A 78 -2.90 2.49 -14.89
CA SER A 78 -3.94 3.09 -15.73
C SER A 78 -5.19 3.41 -14.90
N LEU A 79 -5.82 4.55 -15.20
CA LEU A 79 -7.13 4.92 -14.63
C LEU A 79 -8.32 4.37 -15.46
N GLU A 80 -8.05 3.68 -16.56
CA GLU A 80 -9.09 3.16 -17.47
C GLU A 80 -9.92 2.06 -16.80
N ASP A 81 -9.28 1.14 -16.08
CA ASP A 81 -9.95 -0.01 -15.44
C ASP A 81 -10.40 0.26 -13.99
N LYS A 82 -9.68 1.13 -13.27
CA LYS A 82 -9.95 1.43 -11.86
C LYS A 82 -9.78 2.92 -11.58
N LYS A 83 -10.67 3.48 -10.76
CA LYS A 83 -10.55 4.89 -10.33
C LYS A 83 -9.54 5.00 -9.19
N ALA A 84 -8.90 6.16 -9.12
CA ALA A 84 -8.04 6.52 -8.00
C ALA A 84 -8.63 7.72 -7.25
N TYR A 85 -8.38 7.77 -5.95
CA TYR A 85 -8.80 8.83 -5.06
C TYR A 85 -7.63 9.28 -4.20
N SER A 86 -7.39 10.57 -4.13
CA SER A 86 -6.31 11.17 -3.35
C SER A 86 -6.87 11.87 -2.11
N TYR A 87 -6.21 11.69 -0.96
CA TYR A 87 -6.46 12.49 0.23
C TYR A 87 -5.15 12.99 0.85
N ALA A 88 -5.21 14.15 1.49
CA ALA A 88 -4.07 14.72 2.20
C ALA A 88 -3.80 13.99 3.51
N THR A 89 -2.52 13.79 3.82
CA THR A 89 -2.05 13.31 5.13
C THR A 89 -1.53 14.48 5.98
N PRO A 90 -1.39 14.32 7.30
CA PRO A 90 -0.94 15.38 8.20
C PRO A 90 0.43 15.99 7.86
N PHE A 91 1.30 15.26 7.14
CA PHE A 91 2.63 15.72 6.76
C PHE A 91 2.66 16.44 5.40
N ARG A 92 1.50 16.89 4.89
CA ARG A 92 1.33 17.51 3.55
C ARG A 92 1.72 16.61 2.38
N GLU A 93 1.91 15.32 2.64
CA GLU A 93 1.99 14.28 1.62
C GLU A 93 0.58 13.84 1.24
N TYR A 94 0.40 13.39 0.01
CA TYR A 94 -0.89 12.91 -0.46
C TYR A 94 -0.86 11.40 -0.62
N ARG A 95 -1.90 10.71 -0.15
CA ARG A 95 -2.06 9.28 -0.38
C ARG A 95 -3.07 8.98 -1.46
N LEU A 96 -2.73 8.05 -2.34
CA LEU A 96 -3.62 7.55 -3.38
C LEU A 96 -4.24 6.21 -3.00
N VAL A 97 -5.53 6.07 -3.27
CA VAL A 97 -6.32 4.88 -3.00
C VAL A 97 -7.06 4.47 -4.26
N PHE A 98 -6.79 3.27 -4.76
CA PHE A 98 -7.55 2.71 -5.86
C PHE A 98 -8.84 2.07 -5.35
N ALA A 99 -9.97 2.46 -5.93
CA ALA A 99 -11.28 1.95 -5.57
C ALA A 99 -12.27 2.18 -6.71
N ARG A 100 -13.36 1.41 -6.74
CA ARG A 100 -14.41 1.62 -7.75
C ARG A 100 -15.24 2.88 -7.46
N PHE A 101 -15.41 3.20 -6.18
CA PHE A 101 -16.23 4.31 -5.71
C PHE A 101 -15.55 5.10 -4.58
N LYS A 102 -15.91 6.38 -4.45
CA LYS A 102 -15.39 7.28 -3.40
C LYS A 102 -15.70 6.79 -1.98
N LYS A 103 -16.85 6.14 -1.79
CA LYS A 103 -17.24 5.53 -0.51
C LYS A 103 -16.28 4.40 -0.12
N GLU A 104 -15.94 3.53 -1.07
CA GLU A 104 -15.00 2.43 -0.86
C GLU A 104 -13.59 2.95 -0.57
N ALA A 105 -13.10 3.94 -1.33
CA ALA A 105 -11.82 4.59 -1.04
C ALA A 105 -11.74 5.14 0.39
N ARG A 106 -12.84 5.75 0.86
CA ARG A 106 -12.93 6.26 2.24
C ARG A 106 -12.93 5.13 3.28
N GLU A 107 -13.59 4.01 3.00
CA GLU A 107 -13.58 2.84 3.88
C GLU A 107 -12.16 2.28 3.99
N ILE A 108 -11.46 2.09 2.86
CA ILE A 108 -10.06 1.62 2.83
C ILE A 108 -9.15 2.56 3.63
N ALA A 109 -9.25 3.87 3.38
CA ALA A 109 -8.42 4.86 4.06
C ALA A 109 -8.63 4.92 5.58
N ARG A 110 -9.83 4.58 6.07
CA ARG A 110 -10.13 4.47 7.52
C ARG A 110 -9.55 3.23 8.17
N MET A 111 -9.32 2.17 7.39
CA MET A 111 -8.87 0.87 7.90
C MET A 111 -7.35 0.77 7.97
N ILE A 112 -6.62 1.70 7.38
CA ILE A 112 -5.19 1.83 7.62
C ILE A 112 -5.00 2.19 9.10
N PRO A 113 -4.22 1.40 9.87
CA PRO A 113 -3.87 1.74 11.24
C PRO A 113 -2.86 2.89 11.23
N LEU A 114 -3.34 4.08 10.89
CA LEU A 114 -2.58 5.32 11.04
C LEU A 114 -2.48 5.59 12.54
N SER A 115 -1.27 5.94 13.01
CA SER A 115 -1.13 6.54 14.33
C SER A 115 -2.05 7.76 14.43
N VAL A 116 -2.47 8.17 15.63
CA VAL A 116 -3.35 9.33 15.83
C VAL A 116 -2.80 10.59 15.13
N ASN A 117 -1.48 10.67 14.95
CA ASN A 117 -0.75 11.75 14.28
C ASN A 117 -0.68 11.61 12.74
N THR A 118 -1.16 10.51 12.16
CA THR A 118 -1.18 10.24 10.71
C THR A 118 -2.58 10.14 10.12
N ILE A 119 -3.63 10.39 10.90
CA ILE A 119 -5.02 10.36 10.41
C ILE A 119 -5.16 11.29 9.21
N GLY A 120 -5.38 10.68 8.04
CA GLY A 120 -5.60 11.40 6.79
C GLY A 120 -6.81 12.33 6.87
N ARG A 121 -6.73 13.46 6.18
CA ARG A 121 -7.85 14.37 5.95
C ARG A 121 -8.83 13.75 4.97
N LEU A 122 -9.66 12.82 5.42
CA LEU A 122 -10.64 12.11 4.58
C LEU A 122 -11.74 13.04 4.01
N ASP A 123 -11.87 14.24 4.59
CA ASP A 123 -12.63 15.37 4.05
C ASP A 123 -12.03 15.89 2.73
N SER A 124 -10.72 15.81 2.56
CA SER A 124 -9.99 16.21 1.34
C SER A 124 -9.99 15.16 0.22
N LEU A 125 -10.68 14.02 0.41
CA LEU A 125 -10.70 12.94 -0.56
C LEU A 125 -11.28 13.43 -1.90
N GLN A 126 -10.50 13.36 -2.97
CA GLN A 126 -10.84 13.80 -4.31
C GLN A 126 -10.54 12.72 -5.33
N ARG A 127 -11.34 12.63 -6.39
CA ARG A 127 -11.04 11.72 -7.51
C ARG A 127 -9.83 12.23 -8.29
N VAL A 128 -8.97 11.31 -8.73
CA VAL A 128 -7.93 11.60 -9.73
C VAL A 128 -8.50 11.47 -11.13
N VAL A 129 -8.20 12.43 -11.99
CA VAL A 129 -8.62 12.45 -13.40
C VAL A 129 -7.48 12.14 -14.35
N THR A 130 -6.24 12.45 -13.98
CA THR A 130 -5.05 12.23 -14.80
C THR A 130 -3.89 11.76 -13.93
N LEU A 131 -3.17 10.72 -14.37
CA LEU A 131 -1.88 10.30 -13.79
C LEU A 131 -0.75 10.69 -14.75
N GLY A 132 0.28 11.33 -14.23
CA GLY A 132 1.58 11.46 -14.87
C GLY A 132 2.65 10.67 -14.11
N ASP A 133 3.89 10.76 -14.57
CA ASP A 133 5.00 9.98 -14.00
C ASP A 133 5.42 10.46 -12.60
N ALA A 134 5.34 11.78 -12.35
CA ALA A 134 5.76 12.41 -11.09
C ALA A 134 4.66 13.26 -10.42
N SER A 135 3.50 13.40 -11.07
CA SER A 135 2.36 14.13 -10.53
C SER A 135 1.04 13.53 -10.99
N TYR A 136 -0.06 13.94 -10.36
CA TYR A 136 -1.41 13.64 -10.80
C TYR A 136 -2.33 14.85 -10.60
N ILE A 137 -3.45 14.85 -11.33
CA ILE A 137 -4.44 15.93 -11.31
C ILE A 137 -5.74 15.42 -10.71
N THR A 138 -6.32 16.17 -9.77
CA THR A 138 -7.61 15.86 -9.14
C THR A 138 -8.80 16.42 -9.92
N GLU A 139 -10.01 16.00 -9.54
CA GLU A 139 -11.27 16.52 -10.10
C GLU A 139 -11.47 18.03 -9.91
N SER A 140 -10.74 18.67 -8.98
CA SER A 140 -10.74 20.14 -8.82
C SER A 140 -9.69 20.84 -9.66
N GLY A 141 -8.91 20.12 -10.46
CA GLY A 141 -7.80 20.67 -11.26
C GLY A 141 -6.52 20.93 -10.44
N GLU A 142 -6.42 20.40 -9.22
CA GLU A 142 -5.22 20.53 -8.40
C GLU A 142 -4.16 19.51 -8.84
N GLU A 143 -2.95 19.99 -9.13
CA GLU A 143 -1.81 19.13 -9.40
C GLU A 143 -1.08 18.80 -8.09
N ARG A 144 -0.79 17.51 -7.88
CA ARG A 144 -0.16 17.00 -6.66
C ARG A 144 1.05 16.13 -7.01
N PRO A 145 2.15 16.23 -6.24
CA PRO A 145 3.30 15.36 -6.43
C PRO A 145 2.93 13.91 -6.12
N TRP A 146 3.58 13.01 -6.83
CA TRP A 146 3.30 11.58 -6.83
C TRP A 146 4.59 10.79 -6.73
N GLU A 147 4.69 9.97 -5.68
CA GLU A 147 5.63 8.85 -5.66
C GLU A 147 4.79 7.56 -5.69
N PRO A 148 4.84 6.77 -6.78
CA PRO A 148 3.88 5.71 -7.05
C PRO A 148 3.78 4.62 -5.99
N TRP A 149 4.80 4.46 -5.13
CA TRP A 149 4.90 3.32 -4.22
C TRP A 149 4.91 3.70 -2.74
N ALA A 150 5.56 4.81 -2.38
CA ALA A 150 5.60 5.28 -0.99
C ALA A 150 4.22 5.73 -0.48
N HIS A 151 3.40 6.34 -1.35
CA HIS A 151 2.16 6.99 -0.93
C HIS A 151 0.87 6.37 -1.48
N THR A 152 0.96 5.16 -2.03
CA THR A 152 -0.18 4.45 -2.61
C THR A 152 -0.75 3.43 -1.65
N ILE A 153 -2.04 3.14 -1.75
CA ILE A 153 -2.66 1.94 -1.22
C ILE A 153 -3.03 1.06 -2.41
N ASN A 154 -2.25 0.00 -2.61
CA ASN A 154 -2.39 -0.92 -3.72
C ASN A 154 -2.98 -2.27 -3.31
N LEU A 155 -3.89 -2.25 -2.34
CA LEU A 155 -4.59 -3.43 -1.82
C LEU A 155 -5.19 -4.33 -2.91
N TYR A 156 -5.52 -3.77 -4.07
CA TYR A 156 -6.16 -4.47 -5.17
C TYR A 156 -5.22 -4.81 -6.34
N GLY A 157 -3.90 -4.74 -6.15
CA GLY A 157 -2.91 -5.08 -7.17
C GLY A 157 -3.11 -4.28 -8.45
N VAL A 158 -3.36 -2.98 -8.31
CA VAL A 158 -3.58 -2.08 -9.44
C VAL A 158 -2.24 -1.71 -10.04
N GLY A 159 -2.16 -1.83 -11.37
CA GLY A 159 -0.96 -1.60 -12.16
C GLY A 159 -0.50 -2.87 -12.84
N GLU A 160 -0.11 -2.73 -14.10
CA GLU A 160 0.49 -3.81 -14.89
C GLU A 160 2.00 -3.79 -14.63
N THR A 161 2.56 -4.93 -14.23
CA THR A 161 4.02 -5.08 -14.14
C THR A 161 4.60 -4.82 -15.51
N ILE A 162 5.56 -3.90 -15.57
CA ILE A 162 6.28 -3.63 -16.81
C ILE A 162 7.31 -4.76 -16.94
N ASP A 163 7.04 -5.73 -17.80
CA ASP A 163 8.08 -6.64 -18.26
C ASP A 163 9.06 -5.81 -19.09
N GLU A 164 10.25 -5.56 -18.55
CA GLU A 164 11.40 -5.12 -19.35
C GLU A 164 11.71 -6.26 -20.35
N ARG A 165 11.14 -6.16 -21.55
CA ARG A 165 11.56 -6.95 -22.72
C ARG A 165 12.80 -6.36 -23.35
#